data_AF-A0AAU9M4W1-F1
#
_entry.id   AF-A0AAU9M4W1-F1
#
_cell.length_a   1.000
_cell.length_b   1.000
_cell.length_c   1.000
_cell.angle_alpha   90.00
_cell.angle_beta   90.00
_cell.angle_gamma   90.00
#
_symmetry.space_group_name_H-M   'P 1'
#
loop_
_entity.id
_entity.type
_entity.pdbx_description
1 polymer ?
#
loop_
_entity_poly.entity_id
_entity_poly.type
_entity_poly.pdbx_seq_one_letter_code
_entity_poly.pdbx_strand_id
1 'polypeptide(L)'
;MDQASIEDILIPNMGYSSETLYEIDCVQRMLDHFMAADRDHVQDGSEITDLGCLEDNEDDLIRNSYSLTPVTMVANLIDNYLAEVASDVNLKLKTFQSLVATVPDFAS
;
A
#
# COMPACT_ATOMS: atom_id res chain seq x y z
N MET A 1 16.81 -7.09 -2.12
CA MET A 1 16.02 -5.88 -1.84
C MET A 1 15.24 -6.18 -0.59
N ASP A 2 15.44 -5.39 0.45
CA ASP A 2 14.69 -5.52 1.69
C ASP A 2 13.27 -5.01 1.47
N GLN A 3 12.27 -5.78 1.89
CA GLN A 3 10.87 -5.36 1.84
C GLN A 3 10.62 -4.40 3.00
N ALA A 4 9.93 -3.29 2.75
CA ALA A 4 9.54 -2.37 3.80
C ALA A 4 8.59 -3.09 4.78
N SER A 5 8.87 -2.95 6.06
CA SER A 5 8.05 -3.43 7.16
C SER A 5 7.21 -2.29 7.73
N ILE A 6 6.24 -2.63 8.58
CA ILE A 6 5.42 -1.62 9.28
C ILE A 6 6.31 -0.64 10.07
N GLU A 7 7.37 -1.13 10.71
CA GLU A 7 8.27 -0.31 11.52
C GLU A 7 8.96 0.79 10.70
N ASP A 8 9.17 0.58 9.40
CA ASP A 8 9.83 1.53 8.51
C ASP A 8 8.94 2.74 8.15
N ILE A 9 7.62 2.59 8.28
CA ILE A 9 6.64 3.63 7.92
C ILE A 9 5.97 4.28 9.14
N LEU A 10 6.22 3.75 10.34
CA LEU A 10 5.74 4.35 11.59
C LEU A 10 6.57 5.59 11.94
N ILE A 11 6.09 6.74 11.47
CA ILE A 11 6.69 8.04 11.77
C ILE A 11 6.01 8.60 13.03
N PRO A 12 6.71 8.72 14.18
CA PRO A 12 6.11 9.23 15.41
C PRO A 12 5.70 10.69 15.25
N ASN A 13 4.55 11.05 15.80
CA ASN A 13 4.14 12.44 15.88
C ASN A 13 4.86 13.13 17.06
N MET A 14 5.74 14.09 16.77
CA MET A 14 6.48 14.86 17.79
C MET A 14 5.85 16.24 18.04
N GLY A 15 4.71 16.54 17.44
CA GLY A 15 4.05 17.83 17.53
C GLY A 15 3.23 17.97 18.81
N TYR A 16 3.46 19.05 19.57
CA TYR A 16 2.69 19.38 20.79
C TYR A 16 1.18 19.57 20.58
N SER A 17 0.74 19.73 19.33
CA SER A 17 -0.66 19.98 18.95
C SER A 17 -1.34 18.79 18.28
N SER A 18 -0.62 17.71 18.01
CA SER A 18 -1.18 16.53 17.37
C SER A 18 -1.58 15.53 18.44
N GLU A 19 -2.82 15.04 18.35
CA GLU A 19 -3.34 14.06 19.29
C GLU A 19 -3.01 12.63 18.83
N THR A 20 -2.64 12.43 17.56
CA THR A 20 -2.33 11.09 17.03
C THR A 20 -0.91 10.66 17.35
N LEU A 21 -0.71 9.35 17.52
CA LEU A 21 0.59 8.76 17.85
C LEU A 21 1.58 8.83 16.67
N TYR A 22 1.06 8.80 15.44
CA TYR A 22 1.85 8.78 14.20
C TYR A 22 1.49 9.92 13.24
N GLU A 23 2.40 10.23 12.32
CA GLU A 23 2.25 11.19 11.22
C GLU A 23 1.49 10.56 10.05
N ILE A 24 0.16 10.53 10.17
CA ILE A 24 -0.72 9.85 9.20
C ILE A 24 -0.70 10.54 7.83
N ASP A 25 -0.64 11.87 7.81
CA ASP A 25 -0.58 12.65 6.57
C ASP A 25 0.71 12.37 5.78
N CYS A 26 1.81 11.99 6.45
CA CYS A 26 3.05 11.61 5.77
C CYS A 26 2.87 10.30 5.02
N VAL A 27 2.29 9.28 5.66
CA VAL A 27 2.02 7.97 5.04
C VAL A 27 1.02 8.11 3.89
N GLN A 28 -0.03 8.89 4.06
CA GLN A 28 -0.98 9.20 2.98
C GLN A 28 -0.28 9.79 1.75
N ARG A 29 0.61 10.78 1.93
CA ARG A 29 1.34 11.39 0.80
C ARG A 29 2.27 10.41 0.10
N MET A 30 2.92 9.51 0.84
CA MET A 30 3.77 8.47 0.24
C MET A 30 2.93 7.51 -0.60
N LEU A 31 1.78 7.08 -0.08
CA LEU A 31 0.85 6.22 -0.80
C LEU A 31 0.31 6.90 -2.07
N ASP A 32 -0.15 8.15 -1.96
CA ASP A 32 -0.63 8.93 -3.11
C ASP A 32 0.44 9.01 -4.22
N HIS A 33 1.69 9.29 -3.83
CA HIS A 33 2.80 9.37 -4.77
C HIS A 33 3.09 8.03 -5.44
N PHE A 34 3.09 6.93 -4.68
CA PHE A 34 3.27 5.59 -5.22
C PHE A 34 2.17 5.24 -6.23
N MET A 35 0.90 5.48 -5.88
CA MET A 35 -0.24 5.19 -6.74
C MET A 35 -0.27 6.07 -8.00
N ALA A 36 0.23 7.31 -7.93
CA ALA A 36 0.41 8.15 -9.10
C ALA A 36 1.53 7.63 -10.02
N ALA A 37 2.68 7.26 -9.45
CA ALA A 37 3.82 6.74 -10.20
C ALA A 37 3.52 5.41 -10.91
N ASP A 38 2.76 4.51 -10.26
CA ASP A 38 2.32 3.24 -10.85
C ASP A 38 1.43 3.47 -12.09
N ARG A 39 0.52 4.46 -12.03
CA ARG A 39 -0.35 4.83 -13.17
C ARG A 39 0.43 5.40 -14.35
N ASP A 40 1.46 6.20 -14.09
CA ASP A 40 2.30 6.78 -15.14
C ASP A 40 3.21 5.73 -15.81
N HIS A 41 3.64 4.71 -15.07
CA HIS A 41 4.44 3.58 -15.61
C HIS A 41 3.68 2.72 -16.62
N VAL A 42 2.34 2.76 -16.64
CA VAL A 42 1.51 2.03 -17.59
C VAL A 42 1.40 2.75 -18.95
N GLN A 43 1.79 4.04 -19.04
CA GLN A 43 1.65 4.85 -20.26
C GLN A 43 2.91 4.94 -21.14
N ASP A 44 4.11 4.66 -20.61
CA ASP A 44 5.35 4.62 -21.40
C ASP A 44 5.67 3.18 -21.77
N GLY A 45 5.51 2.84 -23.06
CA GLY A 45 5.50 1.45 -23.52
C GLY A 45 6.82 0.69 -23.31
N SER A 46 6.68 -0.60 -22.96
CA SER A 46 7.74 -1.60 -22.74
C SER A 46 8.38 -1.48 -21.34
N GLU A 47 8.16 -2.39 -20.39
CA GLU A 47 8.53 -3.81 -20.43
C GLU A 47 7.69 -4.62 -19.40
N ILE A 48 7.05 -5.71 -19.87
CA ILE A 48 6.64 -6.92 -19.12
C ILE A 48 6.10 -6.74 -17.68
N THR A 49 4.82 -6.42 -17.55
CA THR A 49 3.95 -7.17 -16.62
C THR A 49 3.24 -8.24 -17.43
N ASP A 50 3.88 -9.41 -17.47
CA ASP A 50 3.28 -10.67 -17.92
C ASP A 50 2.13 -11.04 -16.96
N LEU A 51 0.96 -10.44 -17.18
CA LEU A 51 -0.29 -10.85 -16.54
C LEU A 51 -1.49 -10.55 -17.46
N GLY A 52 -1.33 -10.89 -18.74
CA GLY A 52 -2.30 -10.62 -19.79
C GLY A 52 -2.66 -11.82 -20.67
N CYS A 53 -2.42 -13.06 -20.23
CA CYS A 53 -2.83 -14.25 -20.98
C CYS A 53 -3.49 -15.27 -20.05
N LEU A 54 -4.81 -15.23 -20.00
CA LEU A 54 -5.63 -16.36 -19.58
C LEU A 54 -5.49 -17.44 -20.66
N GLU A 55 -4.51 -18.32 -20.53
CA GLU A 55 -4.49 -19.60 -21.26
C GLU A 55 -4.42 -20.72 -20.22
N ASP A 56 -5.47 -21.55 -20.21
CA ASP A 56 -5.67 -22.76 -19.40
C ASP A 56 -4.39 -23.61 -19.34
N ASN A 57 -3.55 -23.39 -18.33
CA ASN A 57 -2.47 -24.29 -17.96
C ASN A 57 -2.37 -24.32 -16.44
N GLU A 58 -2.93 -25.37 -15.87
CA GLU A 58 -3.06 -25.66 -14.43
C GLU A 58 -1.72 -25.88 -13.68
N ASP A 59 -0.58 -25.75 -14.35
CA ASP A 59 0.76 -26.03 -13.81
C ASP A 59 1.61 -24.77 -13.50
N ASP A 60 1.21 -23.57 -13.97
CA ASP A 60 1.92 -22.29 -13.73
C ASP A 60 1.39 -21.49 -12.51
N LEU A 61 0.28 -21.92 -11.91
CA LEU A 61 -0.35 -21.28 -10.73
C LEU A 61 0.55 -21.30 -9.49
N ILE A 62 1.51 -22.24 -9.42
CA ILE A 62 2.45 -22.38 -8.30
C ILE A 62 3.68 -21.47 -8.49
N ARG A 63 4.02 -21.04 -9.71
CA ARG A 63 5.18 -20.15 -9.92
C ARG A 63 4.83 -18.66 -9.75
N ASN A 64 3.59 -18.28 -10.06
CA ASN A 64 3.11 -16.89 -9.93
C ASN A 64 2.71 -16.48 -8.50
N SER A 65 2.66 -17.42 -7.56
CA SER A 65 2.38 -17.14 -6.14
C SER A 65 3.59 -16.57 -5.38
N TYR A 66 4.77 -16.49 -6.01
CA TYR A 66 6.01 -16.01 -5.36
C TYR A 66 6.39 -14.56 -5.68
N SER A 67 5.70 -13.87 -6.59
CA SER A 67 5.95 -12.46 -6.90
C SER A 67 4.68 -11.63 -6.76
N LEU A 68 4.46 -11.07 -5.57
CA LEU A 68 3.47 -10.02 -5.36
C LEU A 68 3.81 -8.84 -6.29
N THR A 69 2.79 -8.25 -6.92
CA THR A 69 3.00 -7.00 -7.65
C THR A 69 3.43 -5.90 -6.66
N PRO A 70 4.20 -4.88 -7.09
CA PRO A 70 4.55 -3.76 -6.22
C PRO A 70 3.33 -3.13 -5.54
N VAL A 71 2.20 -3.03 -6.26
CA VAL A 71 0.93 -2.54 -5.72
C VAL A 71 0.39 -3.46 -4.63
N THR A 72 0.40 -4.78 -4.81
CA THR A 72 -0.04 -5.72 -3.77
C THR A 72 0.86 -5.68 -2.54
N MET A 73 2.17 -5.47 -2.72
CA MET A 73 3.10 -5.32 -1.59
C MET A 73 2.81 -4.04 -0.79
N VAL A 74 2.58 -2.92 -1.46
CA VAL A 74 2.21 -1.65 -0.82
C VAL A 74 0.85 -1.76 -0.14
N ALA A 75 -0.13 -2.42 -0.75
CA ALA A 75 -1.44 -2.62 -0.15
C ALA A 75 -1.36 -3.40 1.17
N ASN A 76 -0.64 -4.53 1.19
CA ASN A 76 -0.39 -5.30 2.41
C ASN A 76 0.30 -4.46 3.50
N LEU A 77 1.25 -3.59 3.11
CA LEU A 77 1.93 -2.71 4.05
C LEU A 77 0.96 -1.66 4.64
N ILE A 78 0.07 -1.10 3.81
CA ILE A 78 -0.95 -0.16 4.27
C ILE A 78 -2.01 -0.83 5.13
N ASP A 79 -2.38 -2.09 4.87
CA ASP A 79 -3.32 -2.83 5.72
C ASP A 79 -2.76 -3.04 7.13
N ASN A 80 -1.47 -3.39 7.24
CA ASN A 80 -0.79 -3.48 8.52
C ASN A 80 -0.71 -2.11 9.21
N TYR A 81 -0.48 -1.03 8.44
CA TYR A 81 -0.49 0.33 8.98
C TYR A 81 -1.87 0.73 9.50
N LEU A 82 -2.93 0.43 8.75
CA LEU A 82 -4.32 0.65 9.15
C LEU A 82 -4.64 -0.09 10.45
N ALA A 83 -4.20 -1.34 10.60
CA ALA A 83 -4.37 -2.10 11.83
C ALA A 83 -3.67 -1.44 13.04
N GLU A 84 -2.45 -0.91 12.85
CA GLU A 84 -1.70 -0.22 13.90
C GLU A 84 -2.38 1.09 14.31
N VAL A 85 -2.72 1.95 13.34
CA VAL A 85 -3.34 3.26 13.64
C VAL A 85 -4.80 3.13 14.09
N ALA A 86 -5.50 2.04 13.77
CA ALA A 86 -6.85 1.78 14.28
C ALA A 86 -6.90 1.63 15.81
N SER A 87 -5.77 1.33 16.45
CA SER A 87 -5.66 1.29 17.91
C SER A 87 -5.59 2.68 18.55
N ASP A 88 -5.29 3.72 17.77
CA ASP A 88 -5.18 5.11 18.25
C ASP A 88 -6.57 5.72 18.48
N VAL A 89 -6.88 6.00 19.74
CA VAL A 89 -8.16 6.61 20.15
C VAL A 89 -8.38 8.02 19.62
N ASN A 90 -7.31 8.71 19.23
CA ASN A 90 -7.35 10.06 18.70
C ASN A 90 -7.48 10.08 17.17
N LEU A 91 -7.44 8.91 16.52
CA LEU A 91 -7.65 8.80 15.09
C LEU A 91 -9.09 9.12 14.71
N LYS A 92 -9.26 10.14 13.87
CA LYS A 92 -10.54 10.49 13.29
C LYS A 92 -10.92 9.50 12.20
N LEU A 93 -12.17 9.02 12.25
CA LEU A 93 -12.74 8.10 11.25
C LEU A 93 -12.55 8.58 9.80
N LYS A 94 -12.70 9.90 9.57
CA LYS A 94 -12.51 10.48 8.24
C LYS A 94 -11.10 10.28 7.70
N THR A 95 -10.08 10.38 8.56
CA THR A 95 -8.68 10.18 8.18
C THR A 95 -8.42 8.71 7.83
N PHE A 96 -8.97 7.79 8.64
CA PHE A 96 -8.88 6.36 8.36
C PHE A 96 -9.53 6.00 7.01
N GLN A 97 -10.72 6.52 6.74
CA GLN A 97 -11.42 6.29 5.47
C GLN A 97 -10.65 6.83 4.26
N SER A 98 -9.94 7.96 4.40
CA SER A 98 -9.11 8.50 3.32
C SER A 98 -7.98 7.55 2.91
N LEU A 99 -7.31 6.93 3.90
CA LEU A 99 -6.24 5.95 3.63
C LEU A 99 -6.80 4.73 2.89
N VAL A 100 -7.88 4.15 3.41
CA VAL A 100 -8.54 2.98 2.80
C VAL A 100 -8.98 3.29 1.36
N ALA A 101 -9.56 4.46 1.12
CA ALA A 101 -10.05 4.85 -0.21
C ALA A 101 -8.94 5.04 -1.27
N THR A 102 -7.67 5.08 -0.85
CA THR A 102 -6.52 5.25 -1.75
C THR A 102 -5.99 3.91 -2.25
N VAL A 103 -6.18 2.83 -1.49
CA VAL A 103 -5.76 1.47 -1.83
C VAL A 103 -6.83 0.80 -2.71
N PRO A 104 -6.45 0.06 -3.76
CA PRO A 104 -7.42 -0.68 -4.58
C PRO A 104 -8.11 -1.84 -3.85
N ASP A 105 -9.39 -2.09 -4.16
CA ASP A 105 -10.23 -3.12 -3.52
C ASP A 105 -9.72 -4.57 -3.67
N PHE A 106 -8.80 -4.85 -4.60
CA PHE A 106 -8.24 -6.19 -4.83
C PHE A 106 -7.15 -6.58 -3.82
N ALA A 107 -6.87 -5.72 -2.85
CA ALA A 107 -5.92 -6.00 -1.76
C ALA A 107 -6.48 -6.91 -0.66
N SER A 108 -7.77 -7.29 -0.73
CA SER A 108 -8.47 -8.11 0.28
C SER A 108 -8.36 -9.62 0.05
#